data_AF-R5ANX1-F1
#
_entry.id   AF-R5ANX1-F1
#
_cell.length_a   1.000
_cell.length_b   1.000
_cell.length_c   1.000
_cell.angle_alpha   90.00
_cell.angle_beta   90.00
_cell.angle_gamma   90.00
#
_symmetry.space_group_name_H-M   'P 1'
#
loop_
_entity.id
_entity.type
_entity.pdbx_description
1 polymer ?
#
loop_
_entity_poly.entity_id
_entity_poly.type
_entity_poly.pdbx_seq_one_letter_code
_entity_poly.pdbx_strand_id
1 'polypeptide(L)'
;MIPAVKLKEYLETNVIQIAPLAFMRGRTLNDAVIVLDEAQNTTTHQIKMFLTRLGMNAKMIVTGDATQIDLPRSVNSGLIQALKILKGVHGIGLVEFGKKDIVRHALVQRIVEAYERFDSEQRAQPKPEETAGDGK
;
A
#
# COMPACT_ATOMS: atom_id res chain seq x y z
N MET A 1 11.88 19.26 5.61
CA MET A 1 11.68 18.84 4.20
C MET A 1 12.96 19.17 3.43
N ILE A 2 13.40 18.32 2.50
CA ILE A 2 14.64 18.56 1.74
C ILE A 2 14.44 19.80 0.84
N PRO A 3 15.36 20.79 0.82
CA PRO A 3 15.26 21.94 -0.06
C PRO A 3 15.22 21.53 -1.54
N ALA A 4 14.42 22.21 -2.38
CA ALA A 4 14.19 21.83 -3.78
C ALA A 4 15.48 21.71 -4.61
N VAL A 5 16.43 22.63 -4.42
CA VAL A 5 17.73 22.60 -5.12
C VAL A 5 18.54 21.36 -4.72
N LYS A 6 18.54 21.02 -3.43
CA LYS A 6 19.24 19.84 -2.90
C LYS A 6 18.60 18.54 -3.38
N LEU A 7 17.26 18.50 -3.45
CA LEU A 7 16.54 17.35 -3.98
C LEU A 7 16.88 17.10 -5.45
N LYS A 8 16.93 18.17 -6.26
CA LYS A 8 17.32 18.07 -7.68
C LYS A 8 18.74 17.51 -7.83
N GLU A 9 19.69 18.03 -7.05
CA GLU A 9 21.07 17.51 -7.00
C GLU A 9 21.09 16.00 -6.67
N TYR A 10 20.33 15.56 -5.65
CA TYR A 10 20.28 14.14 -5.28
C TYR A 10 19.64 13.24 -6.32
N LEU A 11 18.64 13.72 -7.06
CA LEU A 11 18.06 12.99 -8.17
C LEU A 11 19.04 12.87 -9.34
N GLU A 12 19.73 13.96 -9.70
CA GLU A 12 20.71 13.98 -10.79
C GLU A 12 21.94 13.13 -10.49
N THR A 13 22.39 13.11 -9.23
CA THR A 13 23.53 12.30 -8.77
C THR A 13 23.16 10.85 -8.43
N ASN A 14 21.90 10.45 -8.61
CA ASN A 14 21.35 9.13 -8.24
C ASN A 14 21.50 8.78 -6.75
N VAL A 15 21.70 9.77 -5.88
CA VAL A 15 21.61 9.58 -4.43
C VAL A 15 20.19 9.21 -4.04
N ILE A 16 19.19 9.81 -4.71
CA ILE A 16 17.79 9.40 -4.64
C ILE A 16 17.41 8.85 -6.02
N GLN A 17 16.87 7.64 -6.04
CA GLN A 17 16.36 7.02 -7.26
C GLN A 17 14.88 6.67 -7.08
N ILE A 18 14.05 7.19 -8.00
CA ILE A 18 12.64 6.81 -8.12
C ILE A 18 12.53 5.98 -9.39
N ALA A 19 12.14 4.71 -9.25
CA ALA A 19 12.06 3.78 -10.37
C ALA A 19 10.86 2.85 -10.20
N PRO A 20 10.21 2.44 -11.30
CA PRO A 20 9.12 1.48 -11.25
C PRO A 20 9.67 0.09 -10.90
N LEU A 21 8.82 -0.76 -10.31
CA LEU A 21 9.18 -2.10 -9.83
C LEU A 21 9.88 -2.97 -10.89
N ALA A 22 9.51 -2.82 -12.16
CA ALA A 22 10.10 -3.58 -13.27
C ALA A 22 11.62 -3.37 -13.42
N PHE A 23 12.14 -2.19 -13.03
CA PHE A 23 13.57 -1.87 -13.13
C PHE A 23 14.42 -2.62 -12.11
N MET A 24 13.79 -3.27 -11.12
CA MET A 24 14.50 -4.02 -10.09
C MET A 24 14.89 -5.42 -10.57
N ARG A 25 14.33 -5.89 -11.69
CA ARG A 25 14.61 -7.21 -12.25
C ARG A 25 16.11 -7.35 -12.56
N GLY A 26 16.73 -8.40 -12.04
CA GLY A 26 18.15 -8.71 -12.29
C GLY A 26 19.15 -7.81 -11.55
N ARG A 27 18.68 -6.86 -10.72
CA ARG A 27 19.57 -6.02 -9.91
C ARG A 27 19.88 -6.64 -8.56
N THR A 28 21.01 -6.26 -7.98
CA THR A 28 21.30 -6.45 -6.57
C THR A 28 21.50 -5.06 -5.98
N LEU A 29 20.77 -4.74 -4.92
CA LEU A 29 20.73 -3.40 -4.32
C LEU A 29 21.61 -3.42 -3.06
N ASN A 30 22.87 -3.03 -3.23
CA ASN A 30 23.85 -2.90 -2.13
C ASN A 30 23.91 -1.45 -1.63
N ASP A 31 24.36 -1.27 -0.39
CA ASP A 31 24.70 0.03 0.21
C ASP A 31 23.58 1.09 0.07
N ALA A 32 22.33 0.66 0.25
CA ALA A 32 21.15 1.48 0.00
C ALA A 32 20.01 1.23 1.01
N VAL A 33 19.19 2.26 1.21
CA VAL A 33 17.86 2.11 1.83
C VAL A 33 16.82 2.12 0.71
N ILE A 34 16.08 1.03 0.59
CA ILE A 34 15.11 0.80 -0.49
C ILE A 34 13.70 0.83 0.09
N VAL A 35 12.81 1.60 -0.53
CA VAL A 35 11.40 1.65 -0.18
C VAL A 35 10.57 1.15 -1.35
N LEU A 36 9.74 0.14 -1.12
CA LEU A 36 8.65 -0.24 -2.01
C LEU A 36 7.36 0.27 -1.41
N ASP A 37 6.72 1.20 -2.11
CA ASP A 37 5.42 1.73 -1.73
C ASP A 37 4.28 1.05 -2.47
N GLU A 38 3.07 1.13 -1.91
CA GLU A 38 1.84 0.55 -2.46
C GLU A 38 1.96 -0.96 -2.76
N ALA A 39 2.65 -1.70 -1.89
CA ALA A 39 2.98 -3.10 -2.11
C ALA A 39 1.76 -4.03 -2.23
N GLN A 40 0.59 -3.60 -1.76
CA GLN A 40 -0.67 -4.35 -1.94
C GLN A 40 -1.01 -4.57 -3.41
N ASN A 41 -0.52 -3.70 -4.29
CA ASN A 41 -0.69 -3.75 -5.74
C ASN A 41 0.38 -4.59 -6.45
N THR A 42 1.23 -5.30 -5.70
CA THR A 42 2.16 -6.28 -6.26
C THR A 42 1.56 -7.67 -6.30
N THR A 43 1.89 -8.43 -7.33
CA THR A 43 1.61 -9.87 -7.38
C THR A 43 2.61 -10.66 -6.52
N THR A 44 2.26 -11.91 -6.20
CA THR A 44 3.18 -12.88 -5.57
C THR A 44 4.54 -12.96 -6.26
N HIS A 45 4.57 -12.98 -7.60
CA HIS A 45 5.83 -13.08 -8.33
C HIS A 45 6.66 -11.80 -8.18
N GLN A 46 6.01 -10.64 -8.28
CA GLN A 46 6.67 -9.34 -8.17
C GLN A 46 7.25 -9.09 -6.78
N ILE A 47 6.52 -9.40 -5.70
CA ILE A 47 7.04 -9.20 -4.35
C ILE A 47 8.23 -10.12 -4.09
N LYS A 48 8.16 -11.39 -4.51
CA LYS A 48 9.28 -12.34 -4.37
C LYS A 48 10.49 -11.87 -5.18
N MET A 49 10.27 -11.45 -6.42
CA MET A 49 11.33 -10.89 -7.27
C MET A 49 12.01 -9.71 -6.57
N PHE A 50 11.25 -8.79 -6.01
CA PHE A 50 11.76 -7.59 -5.36
C PHE A 50 12.54 -7.88 -4.07
N LEU A 51 11.97 -8.66 -3.15
CA LEU A 51 12.61 -8.98 -1.86
C LEU A 51 13.96 -9.69 -2.06
N THR A 52 14.09 -10.49 -3.12
CA THR A 52 15.37 -11.17 -3.47
C THR A 52 16.40 -10.25 -4.13
N ARG A 53 16.13 -8.95 -4.29
CA ARG A 53 17.11 -7.98 -4.79
C ARG A 53 17.92 -7.33 -3.66
N LEU A 54 17.58 -7.59 -2.39
CA LEU A 54 18.32 -7.06 -1.24
C LEU A 54 19.79 -7.53 -1.27
N GLY A 55 20.73 -6.58 -1.24
CA GLY A 55 22.16 -6.82 -1.24
C GLY A 55 22.82 -6.59 0.12
N MET A 56 24.15 -6.49 0.12
CA MET A 56 24.95 -6.20 1.31
C MET A 56 24.76 -4.75 1.77
N ASN A 57 24.90 -4.51 3.07
CA ASN A 57 24.77 -3.19 3.71
C ASN A 57 23.49 -2.43 3.31
N ALA A 58 22.42 -3.16 2.98
CA ALA A 58 21.18 -2.58 2.51
C ALA A 58 20.03 -2.84 3.50
N LYS A 59 19.03 -1.96 3.46
CA LYS A 59 17.80 -2.11 4.23
C LYS A 59 16.60 -1.89 3.32
N MET A 60 15.64 -2.80 3.36
CA MET A 60 14.41 -2.70 2.59
C MET A 60 13.22 -2.43 3.50
N ILE A 61 12.37 -1.48 3.08
CA ILE A 61 11.13 -1.10 3.75
C ILE A 61 10.03 -1.32 2.71
N VAL A 62 9.01 -2.08 3.07
CA VAL A 62 7.86 -2.36 2.20
C VAL A 62 6.62 -1.81 2.89
N THR A 63 5.92 -0.89 2.23
CA THR A 63 4.70 -0.25 2.72
C THR A 63 3.52 -0.64 1.85
N GLY A 64 2.33 -0.66 2.44
CA GLY A 64 1.08 -0.90 1.72
C GLY A 64 -0.11 -1.07 2.65
N ASP A 65 -1.30 -0.93 2.09
CA ASP A 65 -2.58 -1.11 2.79
C ASP A 65 -3.29 -2.35 2.25
N ALA A 66 -3.40 -3.40 3.07
CA ALA A 66 -4.03 -4.66 2.67
C ALA A 66 -5.54 -4.53 2.36
N THR A 67 -6.18 -3.41 2.72
CA THR A 67 -7.60 -3.13 2.44
C THR A 67 -7.83 -2.46 1.08
N GLN A 68 -6.77 -1.96 0.44
CA GLN A 68 -6.84 -1.17 -0.80
C GLN A 68 -6.16 -1.89 -1.98
N ILE A 69 -6.54 -3.15 -2.20
CA ILE A 69 -5.97 -3.97 -3.28
C ILE A 69 -6.65 -3.65 -4.61
N ASP A 70 -5.89 -3.11 -5.55
CA ASP A 70 -6.36 -2.77 -6.91
C ASP A 70 -6.08 -3.88 -7.94
N LEU A 71 -5.73 -5.08 -7.48
CA LEU A 71 -5.45 -6.21 -8.35
C LEU A 71 -6.74 -6.85 -8.89
N PRO A 72 -6.70 -7.46 -10.10
CA PRO A 72 -7.81 -8.29 -10.57
C PRO A 72 -8.14 -9.38 -9.57
N ARG A 73 -9.43 -9.72 -9.41
CA ARG A 73 -9.90 -10.72 -8.41
C ARG A 73 -9.23 -12.09 -8.52
N SER A 74 -8.74 -12.47 -9.70
CA SER A 74 -8.03 -13.73 -9.94
C SER A 74 -6.57 -13.71 -9.49
N VAL A 75 -6.04 -12.55 -9.13
CA VAL A 75 -4.63 -12.33 -8.80
C VAL A 75 -4.48 -12.12 -7.31
N ASN A 76 -3.68 -12.97 -6.67
CA ASN A 76 -3.36 -12.82 -5.25
C ASN A 76 -2.38 -11.68 -5.01
N SER A 77 -2.66 -10.86 -4.00
CA SER A 77 -1.73 -9.82 -3.53
C SER A 77 -0.48 -10.44 -2.92
N GLY A 78 0.67 -9.99 -3.43
CA GLY A 78 1.99 -10.33 -2.94
C GLY A 78 2.21 -9.84 -1.52
N LEU A 79 1.69 -8.67 -1.14
CA LEU A 79 1.80 -8.16 0.23
C LEU A 79 1.13 -9.10 1.23
N ILE A 80 -0.15 -9.44 1.03
CA ILE A 80 -0.88 -10.35 1.94
C ILE A 80 -0.15 -11.68 2.08
N GLN A 81 0.38 -12.21 0.98
CA GLN A 81 1.12 -13.46 1.02
C GLN A 81 2.45 -13.32 1.77
N ALA A 82 3.20 -12.24 1.53
CA ALA A 82 4.48 -11.97 2.18
C ALA A 82 4.31 -11.83 3.70
N LEU A 83 3.28 -11.13 4.18
CA LEU A 83 2.97 -11.02 5.61
C LEU A 83 2.78 -12.39 6.28
N LYS A 84 2.20 -13.36 5.56
CA LYS A 84 2.01 -14.74 6.06
C LYS A 84 3.29 -15.55 6.02
N ILE A 85 4.01 -15.53 4.90
CA ILE A 85 5.19 -16.38 4.67
C ILE A 85 6.40 -15.92 5.48
N LEU A 86 6.58 -14.61 5.62
CA LEU A 86 7.78 -14.03 6.25
C LEU A 86 7.63 -13.88 7.77
N LYS A 87 6.49 -14.28 8.33
CA LYS A 87 6.25 -14.24 9.77
C LYS A 87 7.26 -15.15 10.49
N GLY A 88 8.06 -14.56 11.39
CA GLY A 88 9.06 -15.27 12.17
C GLY A 88 10.40 -15.48 11.45
N VAL A 89 10.58 -14.97 10.23
CA VAL A 89 11.88 -14.99 9.55
C VAL A 89 12.83 -14.01 10.26
N HIS A 90 13.97 -14.51 10.72
CA HIS A 90 14.98 -13.70 11.40
C HIS A 90 15.47 -12.56 10.49
N GLY A 91 15.55 -11.35 11.03
CA GLY A 91 15.95 -10.14 10.30
C GLY A 91 14.80 -9.42 9.58
N ILE A 92 13.57 -9.94 9.61
CA ILE A 92 12.39 -9.28 9.05
C ILE A 92 11.46 -8.83 10.19
N GLY A 93 11.21 -7.52 10.26
CA GLY A 93 10.24 -6.92 11.17
C GLY A 93 8.90 -6.68 10.48
N LEU A 94 7.81 -6.84 11.22
CA LEU A 94 6.47 -6.47 10.78
C LEU A 94 5.93 -5.35 11.67
N VAL A 95 5.44 -4.28 11.05
CA VAL A 95 4.87 -3.12 11.75
C VAL A 95 3.48 -2.88 11.19
N GLU A 96 2.47 -2.99 12.04
CA GLU A 96 1.07 -2.74 11.70
C GLU A 96 0.64 -1.40 12.31
N PHE A 97 0.07 -0.54 11.47
CA PHE A 97 -0.52 0.72 11.90
C PHE A 97 -2.04 0.55 12.05
N GLY A 98 -2.61 1.09 13.11
CA GLY A 98 -4.04 1.13 13.34
C GLY A 98 -4.65 2.49 13.05
N LYS A 99 -5.96 2.62 13.26
CA LYS A 99 -6.69 3.89 13.07
C LYS A 99 -6.13 5.05 13.91
N LYS A 100 -5.59 4.74 15.10
CA LYS A 100 -5.00 5.72 16.02
C LYS A 100 -3.71 6.36 15.50
N ASP A 101 -3.03 5.70 14.57
CA ASP A 101 -1.75 6.15 14.00
C ASP A 101 -1.98 7.07 12.80
N ILE A 102 -3.24 7.25 12.38
CA ILE A 102 -3.64 8.10 11.26
C ILE A 102 -3.77 9.54 11.73
N VAL A 103 -2.77 10.36 11.41
CA VAL A 103 -2.84 11.81 11.63
C VAL A 103 -3.28 12.48 10.32
N ARG A 104 -4.47 13.08 10.33
CA ARG A 104 -5.03 13.83 9.20
C ARG A 104 -5.31 15.26 9.62
N HIS A 105 -5.29 16.17 8.65
CA HIS A 105 -5.71 17.55 8.88
C HIS A 105 -7.17 17.58 9.37
N ALA A 106 -7.51 18.47 10.31
CA ALA A 106 -8.83 18.54 10.93
C ALA A 106 -9.96 18.72 9.91
N LEU A 107 -9.70 19.41 8.79
CA LEU A 107 -10.65 19.50 7.68
C LEU A 107 -10.93 18.14 7.04
N VAL A 108 -9.91 17.33 6.80
CA VAL A 108 -10.06 16.01 6.17
C VAL A 108 -10.87 15.08 7.09
N GLN A 109 -10.64 15.14 8.40
CA GLN A 109 -11.45 14.38 9.38
C GLN A 109 -12.93 14.76 9.28
N ARG A 110 -13.25 16.06 9.33
CA ARG A 110 -14.64 16.55 9.19
C ARG A 110 -15.30 16.12 7.87
N ILE A 111 -14.54 16.10 6.78
CA ILE A 111 -15.02 15.61 5.49
C ILE A 111 -15.35 14.12 5.57
N VAL A 112 -14.44 13.29 6.09
CA VAL A 112 -14.67 11.84 6.24
C VAL A 112 -15.90 11.56 7.11
N GLU A 113 -16.03 12.22 8.25
CA GLU A 113 -17.19 12.08 9.14
C GLU A 113 -18.51 12.48 8.46
N ALA A 114 -18.50 13.50 7.59
CA ALA A 114 -19.69 13.91 6.86
C ALA A 114 -20.15 12.84 5.86
N TYR A 115 -19.21 12.20 5.14
CA TYR A 115 -19.51 11.08 4.26
C TYR A 115 -19.97 9.84 5.04
N GLU A 116 -19.32 9.52 6.16
CA GLU A 116 -19.71 8.38 7.01
C GLU A 116 -21.15 8.53 7.54
N ARG A 117 -21.55 9.73 7.96
CA ARG A 117 -22.95 10.01 8.37
C ARG A 117 -23.92 9.78 7.22
N PHE A 118 -23.64 10.34 6.05
CA PHE A 118 -24.48 10.20 4.86
C PHE A 118 -24.66 8.73 4.45
N ASP A 119 -23.58 7.95 4.41
CA ASP A 119 -23.62 6.53 4.05
C ASP A 119 -24.40 5.70 5.09
N SER A 120 -24.29 6.05 6.39
CA SER A 120 -25.03 5.37 7.46
C SER A 120 -26.53 5.62 7.38
N GLU A 121 -26.94 6.85 7.06
CA GLU A 121 -28.35 7.23 6.90
C GLU A 121 -28.97 6.55 5.68
N GLN A 122 -28.23 6.40 4.57
CA GLN A 122 -28.70 5.66 3.39
C GLN A 122 -28.88 4.16 3.66
N ARG A 123 -27.99 3.53 4.44
CA ARG A 123 -28.13 2.11 4.80
C ARG A 123 -29.27 1.84 5.79
N ALA A 124 -29.66 2.84 6.58
CA ALA A 124 -30.74 2.73 7.55
C ALA A 124 -32.14 2.95 6.95
N GLN A 125 -32.24 3.45 5.71
CA GLN A 125 -33.52 3.56 5.02
C GLN A 125 -33.97 2.17 4.51
N PRO A 126 -35.16 1.67 4.91
CA PRO A 126 -35.66 0.41 4.40
C PRO A 126 -35.85 0.51 2.88
N LYS A 127 -35.42 -0.52 2.15
CA LYS A 127 -35.74 -0.65 0.72
C LYS A 127 -37.25 -0.49 0.55
N PRO A 128 -37.74 0.31 -0.42
CA PRO A 128 -39.15 0.31 -0.75
C PRO A 128 -39.56 -1.13 -1.06
N GLU A 129 -40.61 -1.61 -0.39
CA GLU A 129 -41.23 -2.90 -0.72
C GLU A 129 -41.55 -2.89 -2.22
N GLU A 130 -40.93 -3.78 -2.99
CA GLU A 130 -41.43 -4.14 -4.31
C GLU A 130 -42.84 -4.68 -4.07
N THR A 131 -43.85 -3.83 -4.29
CA THR A 131 -45.24 -4.26 -4.38
C THR A 131 -45.29 -5.39 -5.38
N ALA A 132 -45.52 -6.60 -4.87
CA ALA A 132 -45.93 -7.74 -5.67
C ALA A 132 -47.18 -7.31 -6.46
N GLY A 133 -46.96 -7.00 -7.74
CA GLY A 133 -48.03 -6.79 -8.70
C GLY A 133 -48.67 -8.14 -8.98
N ASP A 134 -49.59 -8.52 -8.11
CA ASP A 134 -50.58 -9.56 -8.36
C ASP A 134 -51.65 -8.92 -9.27
N GLY A 135 -51.89 -9.43 -10.48
CA GLY A 135 -53.02 -8.97 -11.27
C GLY A 135 -52.98 -9.17 -12.79
N LYS A 136 -53.35 -10.39 -13.20
CA LYS A 136 -53.89 -10.83 -14.50
C LYS A 136 -52.95 -11.12 -15.67
#